data_AF-A0A9E2M5Z1-F1
#
_entry.id   AF-A0A9E2M5Z1-F1
#
_cell.length_a   1.000
_cell.length_b   1.000
_cell.length_c   1.000
_cell.angle_alpha   90.00
_cell.angle_beta   90.00
_cell.angle_gamma   90.00
#
_symmetry.space_group_name_H-M   'P 1'
#
loop_
_entity.id
_entity.type
_entity.pdbx_description
1 polymer ?
#
loop_
_entity_poly.entity_id
_entity_poly.type
_entity_poly.pdbx_seq_one_letter_code
_entity_poly.pdbx_strand_id
1 'polypeptide(L)'
;FIILDGDEIWPKDNLIQLIKAIEKAKPSTIALVNRTKNCIGDLHHFLPETKGRYQIGPWKGHLNIRAIKNLPGLKVVGEYPDEAYVYQSKKLQDQPKNLEFVDTWYLHTTHLKRTGWWHSLKVIDRLKKFKLFTT
;
A
#
# COMPACT_ATOMS: atom_id res chain seq x y z
N PHE A 1 -12.35 -2.01 -7.15
CA PHE A 1 -12.37 -2.44 -5.73
C PHE A 1 -11.20 -1.80 -5.01
N ILE A 2 -11.27 -1.71 -3.69
CA ILE A 2 -10.19 -1.20 -2.85
C ILE A 2 -9.53 -2.39 -2.14
N ILE A 3 -8.20 -2.40 -2.09
CA ILE A 3 -7.41 -3.35 -1.31
C ILE A 3 -7.18 -2.73 0.07
N LEU A 4 -7.51 -3.48 1.13
CA LEU A 4 -7.39 -3.02 2.51
C LEU A 4 -6.64 -4.06 3.34
N ASP A 5 -5.57 -3.63 4.01
CA ASP A 5 -4.89 -4.42 5.03
C ASP A 5 -5.51 -4.13 6.41
N GLY A 6 -5.58 -5.15 7.27
CA GLY A 6 -6.24 -5.04 8.59
C GLY A 6 -5.52 -4.14 9.60
N ASP A 7 -4.31 -3.67 9.28
CA ASP A 7 -3.49 -2.77 10.09
C ASP A 7 -3.33 -1.37 9.48
N GLU A 8 -4.27 -0.97 8.61
CA GLU A 8 -4.36 0.37 8.03
C GLU A 8 -5.31 1.29 8.79
N ILE A 9 -4.96 2.59 8.81
CA ILE A 9 -5.84 3.65 9.29
C ILE A 9 -5.91 4.74 8.23
N TRP A 10 -7.11 5.00 7.71
CA TRP A 10 -7.36 6.00 6.69
C TRP A 10 -7.92 7.29 7.31
N PRO A 11 -7.22 8.43 7.21
CA PRO A 11 -7.82 9.72 7.52
C PRO A 11 -9.01 9.97 6.60
N LYS A 12 -10.12 10.45 7.16
CA LYS A 12 -11.38 10.66 6.44
C LYS A 12 -11.19 11.44 5.15
N ASP A 13 -10.50 12.57 5.21
CA ASP A 13 -10.30 13.45 4.04
C ASP A 13 -9.46 12.78 2.95
N ASN A 14 -8.46 12.00 3.35
CA ASN A 14 -7.60 11.24 2.43
C ASN A 14 -8.38 10.11 1.74
N LEU A 15 -9.24 9.40 2.48
CA LEU A 15 -10.11 8.38 1.91
C LEU A 15 -11.12 9.01 0.94
N ILE A 16 -11.74 10.13 1.30
CA ILE A 16 -12.65 10.87 0.42
C ILE A 16 -11.91 11.31 -0.86
N GLN A 17 -10.67 11.77 -0.74
CA GLN A 17 -9.86 12.14 -1.90
C GLN A 17 -9.57 10.94 -2.80
N LEU A 18 -9.25 9.77 -2.22
CA LEU A 18 -9.08 8.54 -3.00
C LEU A 18 -10.36 8.16 -3.74
N ILE A 19 -11.52 8.21 -3.07
CA ILE A 19 -12.82 7.91 -3.69
C ILE A 19 -13.11 8.86 -4.86
N LYS A 20 -12.91 10.17 -4.66
CA LYS A 20 -13.04 11.17 -5.74
C LYS A 20 -12.09 10.90 -6.91
N ALA A 21 -10.89 10.42 -6.63
CA ALA A 21 -9.93 10.04 -7.67
C ALA A 21 -10.38 8.77 -8.43
N ILE A 22 -10.98 7.80 -7.76
CA ILE A 22 -11.57 6.61 -8.40
C ILE A 22 -12.67 7.02 -9.39
N GLU A 23 -13.56 7.93 -8.98
CA GLU A 23 -14.67 8.42 -9.82
C GLU A 23 -14.19 9.21 -11.04
N LYS A 24 -13.08 9.94 -10.91
CA LYS A 24 -12.51 10.80 -11.96
C LYS A 24 -11.41 10.13 -12.79
N ALA A 25 -11.05 8.90 -12.45
CA ALA A 25 -9.96 8.18 -13.09
C ALA A 25 -10.19 8.08 -14.60
N LYS A 26 -9.11 8.25 -15.38
CA LYS A 26 -9.19 8.14 -16.84
C LYS A 26 -9.71 6.75 -17.25
N PRO A 27 -10.38 6.62 -18.40
CA PRO A 27 -10.81 5.30 -18.89
C PRO A 27 -9.67 4.29 -18.97
N SER A 28 -8.46 4.74 -19.33
CA SER A 28 -7.25 3.93 -19.41
C SER A 28 -6.59 3.59 -18.06
N THR A 29 -6.96 4.29 -16.97
CA THR A 29 -6.44 4.03 -15.63
C THR A 29 -7.01 2.72 -15.11
N ILE A 30 -6.13 1.79 -14.75
CA ILE A 30 -6.47 0.47 -14.20
C ILE A 30 -6.28 0.45 -12.69
N ALA A 31 -5.26 1.15 -12.18
CA ALA A 31 -4.97 1.18 -10.76
C ALA A 31 -4.51 2.56 -10.29
N LEU A 32 -4.84 2.86 -9.03
CA LEU A 32 -4.44 4.09 -8.35
C LEU A 32 -3.33 3.77 -7.36
N VAL A 33 -2.26 4.55 -7.45
CA VAL A 33 -1.10 4.50 -6.57
C VAL A 33 -1.22 5.62 -5.55
N ASN A 34 -0.99 5.32 -4.29
CA ASN A 34 -1.06 6.28 -3.20
C ASN A 34 0.13 6.10 -2.25
N ARG A 35 0.30 7.06 -1.35
CA ARG A 35 1.36 7.02 -0.34
C ARG A 35 0.97 6.14 0.85
N THR A 36 1.98 5.59 1.49
CA THR A 36 1.86 4.84 2.74
C THR A 36 2.70 5.52 3.80
N LYS A 37 2.12 5.86 4.96
CA LYS A 37 2.87 6.32 6.13
C LYS A 37 3.07 5.14 7.08
N ASN A 38 4.25 4.54 7.02
CA ASN A 38 4.61 3.44 7.90
C ASN A 38 4.93 3.96 9.30
N CYS A 39 4.03 3.73 10.25
CA CYS A 39 4.20 4.15 11.64
C CYS A 39 5.28 3.31 12.32
N ILE A 40 6.16 3.94 13.08
CA ILE A 40 7.22 3.28 13.87
C ILE A 40 7.31 3.93 15.25
N GLY A 41 7.44 3.12 16.30
CA GLY A 41 7.35 3.62 17.68
C GLY A 41 5.90 3.89 18.10
N ASP A 42 5.26 4.91 17.51
CA ASP A 42 3.87 5.31 17.77
C ASP A 42 3.15 5.79 16.49
N LEU A 43 1.94 6.36 16.62
CA LEU A 43 1.13 6.86 15.51
C LEU A 43 1.59 8.21 14.92
N HIS A 44 2.52 8.91 15.58
CA HIS A 44 3.03 10.21 15.18
C HIS A 44 4.42 10.15 14.54
N HIS A 45 5.11 9.02 14.67
CA HIS A 45 6.43 8.78 14.13
C HIS A 45 6.36 7.86 12.90
N PHE A 46 6.98 8.27 11.80
CA PHE A 46 6.92 7.56 10.52
C PHE A 46 8.31 7.23 9.98
N LEU A 47 8.42 6.16 9.19
CA LEU A 47 9.66 5.92 8.42
C LEU A 47 9.96 7.12 7.51
N PRO A 48 11.22 7.62 7.49
CA PRO A 48 11.60 8.68 6.57
C PRO A 48 11.33 8.30 5.12
N GLU A 49 10.93 9.25 4.28
CA GLU A 49 10.68 9.05 2.84
C GLU A 49 11.90 8.44 2.13
N THR A 50 13.12 8.77 2.57
CA THR A 50 14.39 8.21 2.07
C THR A 50 14.51 6.69 2.26
N LYS A 51 13.73 6.10 3.16
CA LYS A 51 13.68 4.64 3.38
C LYS A 51 12.64 3.94 2.49
N GLY A 52 11.84 4.69 1.74
CA GLY A 52 10.88 4.15 0.78
C GLY A 52 11.58 3.52 -0.42
N ARG A 53 11.34 2.23 -0.66
CA ARG A 53 12.01 1.46 -1.72
C ARG A 53 11.08 0.97 -2.82
N TYR A 54 9.77 1.13 -2.66
CA TYR A 54 8.82 0.69 -3.67
C TYR A 54 8.98 1.55 -4.93
N GLN A 55 9.09 0.88 -6.07
CA GLN A 55 9.06 1.47 -7.40
C GLN A 55 7.76 1.03 -8.05
N ILE A 56 6.84 1.97 -8.26
CA ILE A 56 5.55 1.71 -8.89
C ILE A 56 5.39 2.70 -10.04
N GLY A 57 5.42 2.20 -11.27
CA GLY A 57 5.52 3.05 -12.47
C GLY A 57 6.72 4.01 -12.37
N PRO A 58 6.54 5.33 -12.60
CA PRO A 58 7.61 6.32 -12.50
C PRO A 58 7.91 6.76 -11.05
N TRP A 59 7.12 6.35 -10.06
CA TRP A 59 7.23 6.85 -8.69
C TRP A 59 8.05 5.92 -7.79
N LYS A 60 8.84 6.52 -6.90
CA LYS A 60 9.64 5.82 -5.88
C LYS A 60 9.31 6.35 -4.49
N GLY A 61 9.17 5.46 -3.50
CA GLY A 61 9.00 5.86 -2.11
C GLY A 61 8.25 4.83 -1.26
N HIS A 62 7.52 5.31 -0.26
CA HIS A 62 6.51 4.50 0.45
C HIS A 62 5.19 4.57 -0.32
N LEU A 63 5.03 3.65 -1.26
CA LEU A 63 3.93 3.64 -2.22
C LEU A 63 3.19 2.31 -2.18
N ASN A 64 1.90 2.33 -2.46
CA ASN A 64 1.10 1.14 -2.66
C ASN A 64 -0.01 1.37 -3.70
N ILE A 65 -0.52 0.28 -4.27
CA ILE A 65 -1.74 0.29 -5.09
C ILE A 65 -2.92 -0.06 -4.18
N ARG A 66 -3.84 0.88 -3.98
CA ARG A 66 -5.02 0.64 -3.12
C ARG A 66 -6.34 0.56 -3.85
N ALA A 67 -6.43 1.08 -5.07
CA ALA A 67 -7.63 0.92 -5.88
C ALA A 67 -7.30 0.27 -7.22
N ILE A 68 -8.05 -0.75 -7.60
CA ILE A 68 -7.91 -1.45 -8.88
C ILE A 68 -9.29 -1.54 -9.54
N LYS A 69 -9.35 -1.20 -10.82
CA LYS A 69 -10.51 -1.38 -11.69
C LYS A 69 -10.75 -2.87 -11.88
N ASN A 70 -11.99 -3.33 -11.63
CA ASN A 70 -12.34 -4.72 -11.86
C ASN A 70 -12.43 -4.97 -13.37
N LEU A 71 -11.49 -5.75 -13.92
CA LEU A 71 -11.38 -6.00 -15.35
C LEU A 71 -11.43 -7.50 -15.62
N PRO A 72 -12.10 -7.95 -16.70
CA PRO A 72 -11.96 -9.31 -17.18
C PRO A 72 -10.49 -9.65 -17.46
N GLY A 73 -10.00 -10.76 -16.92
CA GLY A 73 -8.61 -11.20 -17.07
C GLY A 73 -7.62 -10.60 -16.07
N LEU A 74 -8.07 -9.77 -15.13
CA LEU A 74 -7.27 -9.42 -13.95
C LEU A 74 -7.14 -10.65 -13.04
N LYS A 75 -5.90 -11.00 -12.66
CA LYS A 75 -5.62 -12.15 -11.79
C LYS A 75 -4.52 -11.84 -10.80
N VAL A 76 -4.53 -12.53 -9.66
CA VAL A 76 -3.40 -12.55 -8.71
C VAL A 76 -2.48 -13.70 -9.10
N VAL A 77 -1.17 -13.45 -9.14
CA VAL A 77 -0.14 -14.44 -9.47
C VAL A 77 0.99 -14.32 -8.45
N GLY A 78 1.53 -15.45 -8.02
CA GLY A 78 2.63 -15.53 -7.05
C GLY A 78 2.21 -16.27 -5.79
N GLU A 79 3.13 -16.38 -4.85
CA GLU A 79 2.89 -16.91 -3.51
C GLU A 79 3.13 -15.81 -2.49
N TYR A 80 2.35 -15.78 -1.41
CA TYR A 80 2.54 -14.81 -0.34
C TYR A 80 3.97 -14.91 0.24
N PRO A 81 4.72 -13.79 0.38
CA PRO A 81 4.27 -12.39 0.27
C PRO A 81 4.51 -11.71 -1.09
N ASP A 82 4.97 -12.44 -2.11
CA ASP A 82 5.40 -11.92 -3.42
C ASP A 82 4.28 -11.94 -4.50
N GLU A 83 3.02 -11.93 -4.06
CA GLU A 83 1.85 -11.87 -4.92
C GLU A 83 1.78 -10.56 -5.69
N ALA A 84 1.32 -10.63 -6.95
CA ALA A 84 1.12 -9.47 -7.79
C ALA A 84 -0.20 -9.56 -8.56
N TYR A 85 -0.88 -8.43 -8.68
CA TYR A 85 -1.97 -8.27 -9.63
C TYR A 85 -1.39 -8.17 -11.04
N VAL A 86 -1.84 -9.05 -11.94
CA VAL A 86 -1.41 -9.17 -13.32
C VAL A 86 -2.60 -8.92 -14.25
N TYR A 87 -2.37 -8.05 -15.24
CA TYR A 87 -3.31 -7.77 -16.32
C TYR A 87 -2.53 -7.73 -17.64
N GLN A 88 -3.07 -8.32 -18.71
CA GLN A 88 -2.38 -8.43 -20.02
C GLN A 88 -0.95 -8.99 -19.90
N SER A 89 -0.77 -10.04 -19.08
CA SER A 89 0.52 -10.70 -18.83
C SER A 89 1.61 -9.81 -18.21
N LYS A 90 1.26 -8.63 -17.69
CA LYS A 90 2.20 -7.73 -16.98
C LYS A 90 1.69 -7.43 -15.58
N LYS A 91 2.59 -7.29 -14.61
CA LYS A 91 2.23 -6.82 -13.25
C LYS A 91 1.71 -5.39 -13.35
N LEU A 92 0.71 -5.03 -12.54
CA LEU A 92 0.15 -3.67 -12.58
C LEU A 92 1.20 -2.60 -12.24
N GLN A 93 2.10 -2.88 -11.29
CA GLN A 93 3.18 -1.98 -10.89
C GLN A 93 4.13 -1.60 -12.05
N ASP A 94 4.21 -2.45 -13.08
CA ASP A 94 5.10 -2.28 -14.25
C ASP A 94 4.36 -1.69 -15.46
N GLN A 95 3.12 -1.21 -15.29
CA GLN A 95 2.27 -0.64 -16.35
C GLN A 95 2.02 0.86 -16.14
N PRO A 96 3.04 1.73 -16.21
CA PRO A 96 2.92 3.15 -15.84
C PRO A 96 1.82 3.92 -16.60
N LYS A 97 1.55 3.55 -17.86
CA LYS A 97 0.48 4.17 -18.68
C LYS A 97 -0.93 3.88 -18.16
N ASN A 98 -1.09 2.84 -17.35
CA ASN A 98 -2.35 2.40 -16.76
C ASN A 98 -2.44 2.74 -15.27
N LEU A 99 -1.47 3.48 -14.74
CA LEU A 99 -1.43 3.90 -13.35
C LEU A 99 -1.67 5.40 -13.24
N GLU A 100 -2.31 5.79 -12.16
CA GLU A 100 -2.49 7.19 -11.78
C GLU A 100 -2.09 7.35 -10.33
N PHE A 101 -1.21 8.31 -10.06
CA PHE A 101 -0.81 8.64 -8.70
C PHE A 101 -1.80 9.62 -8.10
N VAL A 102 -2.27 9.30 -6.90
CA VAL A 102 -3.15 10.13 -6.11
C VAL A 102 -2.38 10.51 -4.85
N ASP A 103 -2.18 11.81 -4.65
CA ASP A 103 -1.46 12.35 -3.49
C ASP A 103 -2.34 12.31 -2.23
N THR A 104 -2.62 11.09 -1.78
CA THR A 104 -3.37 10.72 -0.59
C THR A 104 -2.59 9.67 0.17
N TRP A 105 -2.86 9.52 1.47
CA TRP A 105 -2.13 8.61 2.33
C TRP A 105 -3.00 7.91 3.38
N TYR A 106 -2.51 6.77 3.82
CA TYR A 106 -3.00 6.02 4.98
C TYR A 106 -1.85 5.71 5.92
N LEU A 107 -2.15 5.50 7.19
CA LEU A 107 -1.20 4.99 8.16
C LEU A 107 -1.15 3.47 8.04
N HIS A 108 0.05 2.92 8.07
CA HIS A 108 0.28 1.49 8.15
C HIS A 108 0.97 1.18 9.47
N THR A 109 0.25 0.47 10.35
CA THR A 109 0.66 0.25 11.74
C THR A 109 1.43 -1.05 11.93
N THR A 110 1.90 -1.65 10.84
CA THR A 110 2.51 -2.97 10.83
C THR A 110 3.73 -3.09 11.74
N HIS A 111 4.48 -2.01 11.95
CA HIS A 111 5.67 -2.00 12.81
C HIS A 111 5.35 -1.72 14.29
N LEU A 112 4.11 -1.32 14.62
CA LEU A 112 3.72 -0.97 15.99
C LEU A 112 3.45 -2.19 16.85
N LYS A 113 3.67 -2.07 18.16
CA LYS A 113 3.36 -3.10 19.14
C LYS A 113 1.83 -3.31 19.22
N ARG A 114 1.38 -4.57 19.16
CA ARG A 114 -0.03 -4.93 19.38
C ARG A 114 -0.29 -5.08 20.88
N THR A 115 -1.51 -4.76 21.32
CA THR A 115 -1.97 -4.92 22.72
C THR A 115 -1.80 -6.36 23.24
N GLY A 116 -2.01 -7.36 22.39
CA GLY A 116 -1.71 -8.77 22.67
C GLY A 116 -0.29 -9.21 22.24
N TRP A 117 0.76 -8.54 22.75
CA TRP A 117 2.14 -8.77 22.31
C TRP A 117 2.57 -10.24 22.29
N TRP A 118 2.23 -10.99 23.33
CA TRP A 118 2.56 -12.40 23.47
C TRP A 118 1.95 -13.27 22.36
N HIS A 119 0.75 -12.92 21.88
CA HIS A 119 0.13 -13.58 20.73
C HIS A 119 0.77 -13.19 19.41
N SER A 120 1.41 -12.02 19.34
CA SER A 120 2.12 -11.57 18.14
C SER A 120 3.31 -12.46 17.80
N LEU A 121 3.93 -13.10 18.80
CA LEU A 121 5.02 -14.06 18.59
C LEU A 121 4.56 -15.34 17.86
N LYS A 122 3.25 -15.63 17.86
CA LYS A 122 2.66 -16.77 17.14
C LYS A 122 2.36 -16.46 15.67
N VAL A 123 2.57 -15.22 15.23
CA VAL A 123 2.30 -14.79 13.86
C VAL A 123 3.58 -14.89 13.04
N ILE A 124 3.52 -15.59 11.91
CA ILE A 124 4.64 -15.77 10.97
C ILE A 124 5.23 -14.40 10.58
N ASP A 125 6.55 -14.32 10.55
CA ASP A 125 7.37 -13.14 10.20
C ASP A 125 7.16 -11.89 11.08
N ARG A 126 6.44 -11.99 12.20
CA ARG A 126 6.14 -10.83 13.03
C ARG A 126 7.38 -10.15 13.60
N LEU A 127 8.37 -10.93 14.05
CA LEU A 127 9.60 -10.40 14.64
C LEU A 127 10.41 -9.56 13.64
N LYS A 128 10.40 -9.94 12.36
CA LYS A 128 11.09 -9.21 11.28
C LYS A 128 10.44 -7.86 10.97
N LYS A 129 9.19 -7.66 11.40
CA LYS A 129 8.44 -6.43 11.15
C LYS A 129 8.75 -5.32 12.15
N PHE A 130 9.49 -5.55 13.22
CA PHE A 130 9.85 -4.46 14.14
C PHE A 130 10.94 -3.58 13.56
N LYS A 131 10.72 -2.26 13.64
CA LYS A 131 11.69 -1.25 13.25
C LYS A 131 11.81 -0.25 14.39
N LEU A 132 13.05 0.04 14.77
CA LEU A 132 13.37 1.10 15.72
C LEU A 132 13.65 2.38 14.95
N PHE A 133 13.24 3.51 15.51
CA PHE A 133 13.70 4.81 15.04
C PHE A 133 15.19 4.91 15.38
N THR A 134 16.05 4.82 14.37
CA THR A 134 17.48 5.13 14.51
C THR A 134 17.69 6.51 13.92
N THR A 135 17.90 7.49 14.80
CA THR A 135 18.33 8.85 14.47
C THR A 135 19.66 8.85 13.73
#